data_AF-B4FVA2-F1
#
_entry.id   AF-B4FVA2-F1
#
_cell.length_a   1.000
_cell.length_b   1.000
_cell.length_c   1.000
_cell.angle_alpha   90.00
_cell.angle_beta   90.00
_cell.angle_gamma   90.00
#
_symmetry.space_group_name_H-M   'P 1'
#
loop_
_entity.id
_entity.type
_entity.pdbx_description
1 polymer ?
#
loop_
_entity_poly.entity_id
_entity_poly.type
_entity_poly.pdbx_seq_one_letter_code
_entity_poly.pdbx_strand_id
1 'polypeptide(L)'
;MANLIGYCCDGDDRLLVAEFMPNDTLAKHLFHWENQTIEWAMRLRVAYYISQALEYCSTKGWPLYHDLNAYRVLFDENGDPRLSCFGLMKNSRDGKSYSTNLAYTPPEYLRNGRVTPESVIFSFGTVLLDLLSGKRIPPSHALDIMRGRNIQAVMDSHLEGNYSIEVATTLVNLASQCLQYEPRDRPDIKKLVSILEPLQKKIEVPSYVMLGIAKPVEEPQAPPTPQRPLSPMGEACSRMDLTAIYQILFTTHYRDDEGSNELSFQEWTQQMRDMLDARKRGDSAFKDKDFKAAIDCYTQFVDVGIMVSPTVFARRSLCYLMCDQPDAALRDAMQAQIVYPDWPTAFYMQAVALSKLNMQSDAVDMLNEASQLEEKRQKSTRVP
;
A
#
# COMPACT_ATOMS: atom_id res chain seq x y z
N MET A 1 2.81 -13.57 9.12
CA MET A 1 3.29 -13.19 7.77
C MET A 1 2.10 -13.03 6.86
N ALA A 2 2.22 -12.27 5.78
CA ALA A 2 1.19 -12.23 4.73
C ALA A 2 1.34 -13.48 3.85
N ASN A 3 0.27 -14.26 3.71
CA ASN A 3 0.34 -15.56 3.08
C ASN A 3 0.23 -15.47 1.55
N LEU A 4 0.97 -16.34 0.85
CA LEU A 4 0.74 -16.62 -0.56
C LEU A 4 -0.48 -17.55 -0.66
N ILE A 5 -1.51 -17.10 -1.36
CA ILE A 5 -2.76 -17.83 -1.58
C ILE A 5 -2.61 -18.76 -2.79
N GLY A 6 -1.94 -18.28 -3.85
CA GLY A 6 -1.79 -19.05 -5.07
C GLY A 6 -0.86 -18.37 -6.09
N TYR A 7 -0.77 -18.98 -7.27
CA TYR A 7 -0.02 -18.44 -8.39
C TYR A 7 -0.74 -18.77 -9.70
N CYS A 8 -0.51 -17.95 -10.72
CA CYS A 8 -0.90 -18.24 -12.10
C CYS A 8 0.36 -18.36 -12.96
N CYS A 9 0.40 -19.43 -13.76
CA CYS A 9 1.41 -19.65 -14.79
C CYS A 9 0.68 -19.97 -16.09
N ASP A 10 0.44 -18.96 -16.92
CA ASP A 10 -0.16 -19.12 -18.24
C ASP A 10 0.76 -18.49 -19.30
N GLY A 11 1.19 -19.25 -20.29
CA GLY A 11 2.19 -18.80 -21.28
C GLY A 11 3.44 -18.17 -20.65
N ASP A 12 3.66 -16.89 -20.90
CA ASP A 12 4.73 -16.06 -20.33
C ASP A 12 4.31 -15.31 -19.05
N ASP A 13 3.02 -15.31 -18.71
CA ASP A 13 2.50 -14.62 -17.53
C ASP A 13 2.82 -15.40 -16.24
N ARG A 14 3.40 -14.69 -15.28
CA ARG A 14 3.73 -15.21 -13.95
C ARG A 14 3.12 -14.27 -12.91
N LEU A 15 2.01 -14.68 -12.31
CA LEU A 15 1.32 -13.91 -11.28
C LEU A 15 1.37 -14.65 -9.95
N LEU A 16 1.50 -13.89 -8.86
CA LEU A 16 1.40 -14.39 -7.49
C LEU A 16 0.20 -13.73 -6.83
N VAL A 17 -0.63 -14.52 -6.16
CA VAL A 17 -1.80 -14.05 -5.42
C VAL A 17 -1.49 -14.21 -3.93
N ALA A 18 -1.56 -13.11 -3.19
CA ALA A 18 -1.31 -13.08 -1.75
C ALA A 18 -2.43 -12.33 -1.02
N GLU A 19 -2.50 -12.52 0.29
CA GLU A 19 -3.42 -11.76 1.15
C GLU A 19 -3.19 -10.25 1.00
N PHE A 20 -4.28 -9.50 0.84
CA PHE A 20 -4.23 -8.05 0.76
C PHE A 20 -4.05 -7.44 2.17
N MET A 21 -3.16 -6.47 2.28
CA MET A 21 -2.84 -5.77 3.51
C MET A 21 -3.33 -4.33 3.37
N PRO A 22 -4.51 -3.98 3.92
CA PRO A 22 -5.19 -2.72 3.61
C PRO A 22 -4.53 -1.49 4.24
N ASN A 23 -3.71 -1.68 5.27
CA ASN A 23 -3.15 -0.59 6.07
C ASN A 23 -1.70 -0.25 5.69
N ASP A 24 -1.36 -0.40 4.40
CA ASP A 24 -0.09 0.00 3.79
C ASP A 24 1.18 -0.67 4.37
N THR A 25 2.35 -0.17 3.95
CA THR A 25 3.67 -0.64 4.37
C THR A 25 4.27 0.20 5.49
N LEU A 26 5.19 -0.37 6.26
CA LEU A 26 6.01 0.36 7.24
C LEU A 26 6.73 1.56 6.61
N ALA A 27 7.19 1.44 5.37
CA ALA A 27 7.82 2.55 4.66
C ALA A 27 6.88 3.76 4.45
N LYS A 28 5.58 3.54 4.24
CA LYS A 28 4.60 4.64 4.14
C LYS A 28 4.40 5.32 5.50
N HIS A 29 4.26 4.50 6.54
CA HIS A 29 4.07 4.91 7.94
C HIS A 29 5.28 5.62 8.58
N LEU A 30 6.50 5.33 8.09
CA LEU A 30 7.73 5.97 8.57
C LEU A 30 8.16 7.17 7.73
N PHE A 31 8.18 7.06 6.39
CA PHE A 31 8.88 8.02 5.53
C PHE A 31 7.97 9.03 4.83
N HIS A 32 6.68 8.74 4.68
CA HIS A 32 5.77 9.50 3.78
C HIS A 32 4.51 10.02 4.48
N TRP A 33 4.47 10.00 5.81
CA TRP A 33 3.28 10.45 6.52
C TRP A 33 3.37 11.94 6.84
N GLU A 34 2.70 12.77 6.04
CA GLU A 34 2.85 14.23 6.01
C GLU A 34 2.51 14.94 7.33
N ASN A 35 1.80 14.29 8.27
CA ASN A 35 1.33 14.94 9.51
C ASN A 35 1.59 14.21 10.86
N GLN A 36 2.01 12.94 10.87
CA GLN A 36 2.17 12.11 12.09
C GLN A 36 2.77 10.72 11.80
N THR A 37 4.03 10.49 12.16
CA THR A 37 4.63 9.14 12.07
C THR A 37 4.04 8.18 13.11
N ILE A 38 4.16 6.86 12.88
CA ILE A 38 3.73 5.86 13.86
C ILE A 38 4.43 6.02 15.21
N GLU A 39 3.64 5.87 16.29
CA GLU A 39 4.11 6.07 17.65
C GLU A 39 5.17 5.05 18.07
N TRP A 40 5.98 5.41 19.07
CA TRP A 40 7.09 4.59 19.55
C TRP A 40 6.70 3.15 19.92
N ALA A 41 5.56 2.97 20.59
CA ALA A 41 5.07 1.65 20.97
C ALA A 41 4.79 0.77 19.74
N MET A 42 4.30 1.35 18.64
CA MET A 42 4.04 0.63 17.40
C MET A 42 5.34 0.22 16.72
N ARG A 43 6.36 1.07 16.77
CA ARG A 43 7.69 0.74 16.24
C ARG A 43 8.32 -0.47 16.94
N LEU A 44 8.18 -0.55 18.27
CA LEU A 44 8.63 -1.70 19.05
C LEU A 44 7.85 -2.97 18.70
N ARG A 45 6.53 -2.85 18.49
CA ARG A 45 5.68 -3.98 18.06
C ARG A 45 6.10 -4.51 16.70
N VAL A 46 6.38 -3.62 15.74
CA VAL A 46 6.91 -3.98 14.43
C VAL A 46 8.22 -4.76 14.56
N ALA A 47 9.19 -4.26 15.32
CA ALA A 47 10.49 -4.94 15.50
C ALA A 47 10.30 -6.37 16.04
N TYR A 48 9.44 -6.54 17.04
CA TYR A 48 9.18 -7.84 17.67
C TYR A 48 8.43 -8.80 16.75
N TYR A 49 7.37 -8.36 16.07
CA TYR A 49 6.62 -9.26 15.17
C TYR A 49 7.45 -9.69 13.96
N ILE A 50 8.36 -8.83 13.47
CA ILE A 50 9.29 -9.23 12.40
C ILE A 50 10.28 -10.28 12.92
N SER A 51 10.86 -10.10 14.12
CA SER A 51 11.80 -11.08 14.67
C SER A 51 11.12 -12.43 14.92
N GLN A 52 9.88 -12.44 15.43
CA GLN A 52 9.07 -13.65 15.56
C GLN A 52 8.74 -14.30 14.21
N ALA A 53 8.38 -13.51 13.20
CA ALA A 53 8.09 -14.04 11.86
C ALA A 53 9.33 -14.72 11.25
N LEU A 54 10.51 -14.12 11.39
CA LEU A 54 11.74 -14.70 10.90
C LEU A 54 12.16 -15.94 11.71
N GLU A 55 12.00 -15.94 13.04
CA GLU A 55 12.25 -17.10 13.90
C GLU A 55 11.33 -18.27 13.51
N TYR A 56 10.06 -17.98 13.25
CA TYR A 56 9.10 -18.97 12.77
C TYR A 56 9.55 -19.59 11.44
N CYS A 57 9.94 -18.76 10.46
CA CYS A 57 10.49 -19.24 9.18
C CYS A 57 11.71 -20.15 9.37
N SER A 58 12.65 -19.72 10.21
CA SER A 58 13.85 -20.50 10.53
C SER A 58 13.49 -21.85 11.16
N THR A 59 12.60 -21.85 12.14
CA THR A 59 12.14 -23.07 12.84
C THR A 59 11.40 -24.03 11.90
N LYS A 60 10.65 -23.51 10.94
CA LYS A 60 9.96 -24.32 9.92
C LYS A 60 10.88 -24.78 8.77
N GLY A 61 12.16 -24.40 8.78
CA GLY A 61 13.10 -24.73 7.70
C GLY A 61 12.76 -24.06 6.37
N TRP A 62 12.08 -22.91 6.41
CA TRP A 62 11.75 -22.16 5.20
C TRP A 62 13.01 -21.51 4.60
N PRO A 63 12.98 -21.15 3.30
CA PRO A 63 14.08 -20.41 2.68
C PRO A 63 14.40 -19.11 3.42
N LEU A 64 15.64 -18.64 3.29
CA LEU A 64 16.06 -17.38 3.89
C LEU A 64 15.32 -16.19 3.27
N TYR A 65 15.25 -15.10 4.03
CA TYR A 65 14.63 -13.86 3.58
C TYR A 65 15.66 -12.95 2.91
N HIS A 66 15.59 -12.79 1.59
CA HIS A 66 16.63 -12.13 0.78
C HIS A 66 16.49 -10.60 0.68
N ASP A 67 15.32 -10.04 0.95
CA ASP A 67 15.00 -8.64 0.68
C ASP A 67 14.30 -7.95 1.87
N LEU A 68 14.79 -8.17 3.09
CA LEU A 68 14.15 -7.62 4.29
C LEU A 68 14.38 -6.10 4.36
N ASN A 69 13.29 -5.32 4.30
CA ASN A 69 13.29 -3.86 4.41
C ASN A 69 11.89 -3.35 4.79
N ALA A 70 11.75 -2.04 5.07
CA ALA A 70 10.48 -1.43 5.48
C ALA A 70 9.33 -1.55 4.45
N TYR A 71 9.60 -1.77 3.17
CA TYR A 71 8.58 -1.97 2.14
C TYR A 71 8.01 -3.40 2.14
N ARG A 72 8.69 -4.34 2.81
CA ARG A 72 8.23 -5.73 2.98
C ARG A 72 7.43 -5.98 4.24
N VAL A 73 7.32 -4.98 5.10
CA VAL A 73 6.52 -5.03 6.32
C VAL A 73 5.22 -4.30 6.03
N LEU A 74 4.10 -5.00 6.11
CA LEU A 74 2.77 -4.52 5.80
C LEU A 74 1.89 -4.55 7.05
N PHE A 75 0.73 -3.92 7.03
CA PHE A 75 -0.23 -3.98 8.12
C PHE A 75 -1.56 -4.59 7.66
N ASP A 76 -2.03 -5.60 8.40
CA ASP A 76 -3.31 -6.24 8.13
C ASP A 76 -4.50 -5.37 8.55
N GLU A 77 -5.73 -5.85 8.37
CA GLU A 77 -7.00 -5.18 8.74
C GLU A 77 -7.05 -4.69 10.20
N ASN A 78 -6.38 -5.38 11.13
CA ASN A 78 -6.34 -5.04 12.54
C ASN A 78 -5.15 -4.12 12.88
N GLY A 79 -4.41 -3.69 11.87
CA GLY A 79 -3.21 -2.89 11.99
C GLY A 79 -2.01 -3.68 12.48
N ASP A 80 -2.05 -5.02 12.53
CA ASP A 80 -0.92 -5.80 13.01
C ASP A 80 0.17 -5.92 11.94
N PRO A 81 1.45 -5.74 12.31
CA PRO A 81 2.54 -5.84 11.35
C PRO A 81 2.73 -7.28 10.86
N ARG A 82 2.75 -7.45 9.54
CA ARG A 82 2.96 -8.71 8.82
C ARG A 82 4.17 -8.59 7.90
N LEU A 83 5.09 -9.53 8.00
CA LEU A 83 6.17 -9.69 7.01
C LEU A 83 5.61 -10.35 5.74
N SER A 84 5.85 -9.75 4.57
CA SER A 84 5.48 -10.29 3.27
C SER A 84 6.16 -11.63 2.99
N CYS A 85 5.52 -12.58 2.31
CA CYS A 85 6.18 -13.83 1.91
C CYS A 85 7.17 -13.65 0.73
N PHE A 86 7.11 -12.55 -0.01
CA PHE A 86 7.84 -12.39 -1.29
C PHE A 86 9.36 -12.27 -1.16
N GLY A 87 9.89 -12.04 0.04
CA GLY A 87 11.33 -12.08 0.25
C GLY A 87 11.89 -13.48 0.54
N LEU A 88 11.05 -14.50 0.72
CA LEU A 88 11.49 -15.87 0.97
C LEU A 88 11.98 -16.49 -0.34
N MET A 89 13.29 -16.67 -0.46
CA MET A 89 13.91 -17.13 -1.69
C MET A 89 14.99 -18.16 -1.41
N LYS A 90 15.21 -19.07 -2.35
CA LYS A 90 16.37 -19.96 -2.32
C LYS A 90 17.57 -19.24 -2.92
N ASN A 91 18.72 -19.40 -2.28
CA ASN A 91 20.01 -19.01 -2.88
C ASN A 91 20.14 -19.61 -4.28
N SER A 92 20.60 -18.80 -5.23
CA SER A 92 20.86 -19.26 -6.59
C SER A 92 21.96 -20.32 -6.60
N ARG A 93 21.80 -21.35 -7.44
CA ARG A 93 22.79 -22.43 -7.60
C ARG A 93 24.10 -21.92 -8.22
N ASP A 94 24.02 -20.87 -9.03
CA ASP A 94 25.15 -20.33 -9.79
C ASP A 94 25.80 -19.11 -9.09
N GLY A 95 25.46 -18.85 -7.82
CA GLY A 95 26.01 -17.75 -7.04
C GLY A 95 25.55 -16.34 -7.44
N LYS A 96 24.87 -16.20 -8.59
CA LYS A 96 24.13 -15.00 -8.98
C LYS A 96 22.76 -15.03 -8.30
N SER A 97 22.68 -14.65 -7.03
CA SER A 97 21.38 -14.45 -6.40
C SER A 97 20.57 -13.45 -7.22
N TYR A 98 19.29 -13.77 -7.43
CA TYR A 98 18.31 -12.91 -8.10
C TYR A 98 18.45 -11.48 -7.60
N SER A 99 18.31 -10.49 -8.49
CA SER A 99 18.43 -9.06 -8.16
C SER A 99 17.69 -8.72 -6.87
N THR A 100 18.42 -8.68 -5.77
CA THR A 100 17.88 -8.21 -4.50
C THR A 100 17.97 -6.70 -4.56
N ASN A 101 16.82 -6.02 -4.55
CA ASN A 101 16.75 -4.56 -4.50
C ASN A 101 17.05 -4.05 -3.08
N LEU A 102 18.06 -4.65 -2.43
CA LEU A 102 18.51 -4.24 -1.11
C LEU A 102 19.08 -2.83 -1.23
N ALA A 103 18.39 -1.87 -0.64
CA ALA A 103 18.92 -0.51 -0.50
C ALA A 103 20.28 -0.52 0.22
N TYR A 104 20.48 -1.47 1.14
CA TYR A 104 21.72 -1.70 1.85
C TYR A 104 22.06 -3.19 1.88
N THR A 105 23.13 -3.56 1.19
CA THR A 105 23.53 -4.95 0.98
C THR A 105 24.48 -5.43 2.08
N PRO A 106 24.26 -6.60 2.69
CA PRO A 106 25.21 -7.21 3.63
C PRO A 106 26.61 -7.35 3.03
N PRO A 107 27.70 -7.01 3.77
CA PRO A 107 29.07 -7.00 3.22
C PRO A 107 29.50 -8.34 2.61
N GLU A 108 29.12 -9.45 3.21
CA GLU A 108 29.43 -10.79 2.73
C GLU A 108 28.71 -11.12 1.42
N TYR A 109 27.49 -10.62 1.22
CA TYR A 109 26.73 -10.82 -0.01
C TYR A 109 27.43 -10.14 -1.20
N LEU A 110 28.02 -8.96 -1.00
CA LEU A 110 28.83 -8.30 -2.03
C LEU A 110 30.05 -9.12 -2.45
N ARG A 111 30.57 -9.97 -1.55
CA ARG A 111 31.78 -10.78 -1.79
C ARG A 111 31.45 -12.11 -2.46
N ASN A 112 30.36 -12.76 -2.07
CA ASN A 112 30.07 -14.14 -2.46
C ASN A 112 28.72 -14.34 -3.20
N GLY A 113 27.86 -13.31 -3.27
CA GLY A 113 26.56 -13.35 -3.91
C GLY A 113 25.51 -14.22 -3.21
N ARG A 114 25.72 -14.60 -1.95
CA ARG A 114 24.86 -15.54 -1.21
C ARG A 114 24.34 -14.92 0.08
N VAL A 115 23.06 -15.11 0.33
CA VAL A 115 22.43 -14.72 1.60
C VAL A 115 22.65 -15.84 2.61
N THR A 116 23.12 -15.47 3.79
CA THR A 116 23.25 -16.37 4.95
C THR A 116 22.25 -15.96 6.04
N PRO A 117 22.04 -16.77 7.10
CA PRO A 117 21.23 -16.34 8.24
C PRO A 117 21.68 -14.97 8.80
N GLU A 118 22.99 -14.75 8.89
CA GLU A 118 23.59 -13.50 9.37
C GLU A 118 23.33 -12.32 8.42
N SER A 119 23.20 -12.56 7.11
CA SER A 119 22.78 -11.55 6.14
C SER A 119 21.36 -11.05 6.44
N VAL A 120 20.45 -11.95 6.84
CA VAL A 120 19.08 -11.58 7.27
C VAL A 120 19.12 -10.73 8.53
N ILE A 121 20.01 -11.06 9.49
CA ILE A 121 20.21 -10.26 10.71
C ILE A 121 20.73 -8.85 10.37
N PHE A 122 21.64 -8.72 9.40
CA PHE A 122 22.10 -7.40 8.94
C PHE A 122 20.94 -6.57 8.39
N SER A 123 20.12 -7.15 7.51
CA SER A 123 18.92 -6.48 6.99
C SER A 123 17.92 -6.15 8.09
N PHE A 124 17.76 -6.99 9.11
CA PHE A 124 16.95 -6.67 10.30
C PHE A 124 17.50 -5.43 11.02
N GLY A 125 18.83 -5.32 11.14
CA GLY A 125 19.50 -4.12 11.66
C GLY A 125 19.14 -2.85 10.89
N THR A 126 19.00 -2.92 9.56
CA THR A 126 18.55 -1.77 8.76
C THR A 126 17.09 -1.40 9.03
N VAL A 127 16.21 -2.38 9.27
CA VAL A 127 14.83 -2.12 9.68
C VAL A 127 14.79 -1.46 11.06
N LEU A 128 15.65 -1.87 11.99
CA LEU A 128 15.77 -1.18 13.28
C LEU A 128 16.22 0.28 13.13
N LEU A 129 17.12 0.59 12.19
CA LEU A 129 17.49 1.98 11.90
C LEU A 129 16.32 2.79 11.35
N ASP A 130 15.56 2.21 10.42
CA ASP A 130 14.37 2.85 9.88
C ASP A 130 13.36 3.16 11.02
N LEU A 131 13.13 2.20 11.92
CA LEU A 131 12.27 2.36 13.09
C LEU A 131 12.79 3.40 14.09
N LEU A 132 14.11 3.48 14.31
CA LEU A 132 14.69 4.46 15.22
C LEU A 132 14.58 5.89 14.67
N SER A 133 14.89 6.05 13.39
CA SER A 133 15.11 7.36 12.77
C SER A 133 13.94 7.92 11.99
N GLY A 134 12.97 7.08 11.62
CA GLY A 134 11.90 7.45 10.68
C GLY A 134 12.43 7.83 9.30
N LYS A 135 13.67 7.46 8.96
CA LYS A 135 14.37 7.84 7.73
C LYS A 135 15.20 6.67 7.22
N ARG A 136 15.50 6.68 5.93
CA ARG A 136 16.42 5.69 5.35
C ARG A 136 17.85 6.18 5.45
N ILE A 137 18.56 5.74 6.50
CA ILE A 137 19.94 6.14 6.79
C ILE A 137 20.92 5.03 6.36
N PRO A 138 22.00 5.36 5.62
CA PRO A 138 23.05 4.39 5.32
C PRO A 138 23.67 3.79 6.61
N PRO A 139 23.81 2.45 6.71
CA PRO A 139 24.31 1.81 7.93
C PRO A 139 25.69 2.30 8.38
N SER A 140 26.60 2.60 7.44
CA SER A 140 27.92 3.17 7.76
C SER A 140 27.79 4.49 8.52
N HIS A 141 26.92 5.39 8.04
CA HIS A 141 26.67 6.67 8.68
C HIS A 141 25.99 6.52 10.04
N ALA A 142 25.02 5.61 10.15
CA ALA A 142 24.33 5.34 11.42
C ALA A 142 25.29 4.77 12.48
N LEU A 143 26.18 3.85 12.12
CA LEU A 143 27.17 3.27 13.03
C LEU A 143 28.12 4.31 13.61
N ASP A 144 28.53 5.30 12.82
CA ASP A 144 29.38 6.39 13.29
C ASP A 144 28.67 7.26 14.33
N ILE A 145 27.39 7.59 14.09
CA ILE A 145 26.56 8.34 15.05
C ILE A 145 26.36 7.53 16.33
N MET A 146 26.06 6.23 16.22
CA MET A 146 25.84 5.33 17.35
C MET A 146 27.10 5.15 18.20
N ARG A 147 28.29 5.06 17.58
CA ARG A 147 29.58 4.98 18.29
C ARG A 147 29.88 6.25 19.09
N GLY A 148 29.42 7.41 18.62
CA GLY A 148 29.46 8.67 19.35
C GLY A 148 28.55 8.72 20.59
N ARG A 149 27.74 7.66 20.84
CA ARG A 149 26.71 7.57 21.90
C ARG A 149 25.70 8.70 21.89
N ASN A 150 25.54 9.40 20.76
CA ASN A 150 24.52 10.43 20.60
C ASN A 150 23.23 9.79 20.09
N ILE A 151 22.50 9.11 20.98
CA ILE A 151 21.24 8.43 20.66
C ILE A 151 20.25 9.41 20.05
N GLN A 152 20.15 10.63 20.59
CA GLN A 152 19.24 11.67 20.11
C GLN A 152 19.46 12.02 18.63
N ALA A 153 20.70 11.93 18.12
CA ALA A 153 20.99 12.20 16.73
C ALA A 153 20.48 11.13 15.75
N VAL A 154 20.18 9.92 16.24
CA VAL A 154 19.59 8.83 15.44
C VAL A 154 18.07 8.79 15.57
N MET A 155 17.52 9.29 16.67
CA MET A 155 16.07 9.21 16.93
C MET A 155 15.27 10.13 16.01
N ASP A 156 14.09 9.66 15.61
CA ASP A 156 13.14 10.44 14.84
C ASP A 156 12.65 11.66 15.65
N SER A 157 12.79 12.85 15.06
CA SER A 157 12.34 14.11 15.65
C SER A 157 10.83 14.16 15.85
N HIS A 158 10.04 13.46 15.04
CA HIS A 158 8.57 13.42 15.16
C HIS A 158 8.09 12.60 16.36
N LEU A 159 8.96 11.85 17.03
CA LEU A 159 8.62 11.23 18.30
C LEU A 159 8.55 12.27 19.44
N GLU A 160 9.13 13.47 19.26
CA GLU A 160 9.09 14.57 20.24
C GLU A 160 9.54 14.16 21.66
N GLY A 161 10.45 13.18 21.75
CA GLY A 161 10.92 12.65 23.04
C GLY A 161 9.96 11.66 23.71
N ASN A 162 8.85 11.27 23.07
CA ASN A 162 7.89 10.28 23.55
C ASN A 162 8.41 8.83 23.45
N TYR A 163 9.58 8.57 24.04
CA TYR A 163 10.19 7.26 24.14
C TYR A 163 11.03 7.15 25.42
N SER A 164 11.14 5.94 25.98
CA SER A 164 12.06 5.69 27.08
C SER A 164 13.50 5.66 26.56
N ILE A 165 14.39 6.45 27.16
CA ILE A 165 15.82 6.47 26.84
C ILE A 165 16.44 5.08 27.02
N GLU A 166 16.05 4.34 28.05
CA GLU A 166 16.56 2.99 28.34
C GLU A 166 16.18 2.00 27.23
N VAL A 167 14.92 2.05 26.79
CA VAL A 167 14.42 1.20 25.70
C VAL A 167 15.07 1.58 24.37
N ALA A 168 15.17 2.88 24.08
CA ALA A 168 15.84 3.38 22.89
C ALA A 168 17.33 2.99 22.85
N THR A 169 18.02 3.07 24.00
CA THR A 169 19.42 2.64 24.14
C THR A 169 19.57 1.15 23.83
N THR A 170 18.68 0.31 24.36
CA THR A 170 18.67 -1.13 24.07
C THR A 170 18.47 -1.39 22.58
N LEU A 171 17.53 -0.69 21.93
CA LEU A 171 17.24 -0.88 20.51
C LEU A 171 18.38 -0.38 19.60
N VAL A 172 19.03 0.74 19.95
CA VAL A 172 20.24 1.25 19.28
C VAL A 172 21.39 0.26 19.39
N ASN A 173 21.63 -0.29 20.58
CA ASN A 173 22.66 -1.30 20.78
C ASN A 173 22.38 -2.58 19.98
N LEU A 174 21.11 -2.99 19.91
CA LEU A 174 20.70 -4.15 19.10
C LEU A 174 20.93 -3.89 17.60
N ALA A 175 20.54 -2.70 17.10
CA ALA A 175 20.79 -2.30 15.72
C ALA A 175 22.30 -2.30 15.40
N SER A 176 23.12 -1.74 16.29
CA SER A 176 24.58 -1.75 16.15
C SER A 176 25.19 -3.16 16.11
N GLN A 177 24.67 -4.09 16.93
CA GLN A 177 25.08 -5.50 16.89
C GLN A 177 24.66 -6.20 15.58
N CYS A 178 23.44 -5.92 15.09
CA CYS A 178 22.97 -6.49 13.83
C CYS A 178 23.81 -6.01 12.63
N LEU A 179 24.28 -4.77 12.67
CA LEU A 179 25.03 -4.11 11.59
C LEU A 179 26.55 -4.32 11.67
N GLN A 180 27.04 -5.25 12.51
CA GLN A 180 28.46 -5.58 12.54
C GLN A 180 28.94 -6.07 11.17
N TYR A 181 30.15 -5.63 10.80
CA TYR A 181 30.75 -5.97 9.51
C TYR A 181 30.96 -7.48 9.39
N GLU A 182 31.56 -8.10 10.41
CA GLU A 182 31.80 -9.53 10.47
C GLU A 182 30.51 -10.29 10.82
N PRO A 183 30.04 -11.24 9.98
CA PRO A 183 28.79 -11.97 10.21
C PRO A 183 28.69 -12.65 11.57
N ARG A 184 29.80 -13.21 12.06
CA ARG A 184 29.90 -13.93 13.34
C ARG A 184 29.68 -13.07 14.58
N ASP A 185 29.82 -11.74 14.44
CA ASP A 185 29.65 -10.81 15.55
C ASP A 185 28.19 -10.34 15.68
N ARG A 186 27.32 -10.75 14.75
CA ARG A 186 25.89 -10.47 14.75
C ARG A 186 25.15 -11.45 15.66
N PRO A 187 24.06 -11.03 16.32
CA PRO A 187 23.25 -11.92 17.15
C PRO A 187 22.50 -12.95 16.29
N ASP A 188 22.14 -14.09 16.89
CA ASP A 188 21.19 -15.00 16.27
C ASP A 188 19.74 -14.50 16.44
N ILE A 189 18.82 -15.13 15.70
CA ILE A 189 17.43 -14.70 15.66
C ILE A 189 16.67 -14.89 16.97
N LYS A 190 17.03 -15.92 17.75
CA LYS A 190 16.41 -16.19 19.06
C LYS A 190 16.78 -15.09 20.05
N LYS A 191 18.02 -14.62 19.97
CA LYS A 191 18.51 -13.48 20.73
C LYS A 191 17.81 -12.17 20.35
N LEU A 192 17.44 -11.98 19.08
CA LEU A 192 16.61 -10.83 18.69
C LEU A 192 15.24 -10.86 19.39
N VAL A 193 14.56 -12.00 19.34
CA VAL A 193 13.24 -12.19 19.95
C VAL A 193 13.29 -11.97 21.46
N SER A 194 14.25 -12.58 22.16
CA SER A 194 14.38 -12.47 23.62
C SER A 194 14.73 -11.06 24.10
N ILE A 195 15.44 -10.27 23.28
CA ILE A 195 15.72 -8.85 23.59
C ILE A 195 14.50 -7.98 23.33
N LEU A 196 13.72 -8.23 22.27
CA LEU A 196 12.62 -7.37 21.84
C LEU A 196 11.31 -7.61 22.60
N GLU A 197 11.07 -8.84 23.06
CA GLU A 197 9.90 -9.23 23.84
C GLU A 197 9.66 -8.35 25.08
N PRO A 198 10.63 -8.17 26.00
CA PRO A 198 10.42 -7.34 27.19
C PRO A 198 10.32 -5.84 26.89
N LEU A 199 10.67 -5.40 25.68
CA LEU A 199 10.59 -3.99 25.28
C LEU A 199 9.18 -3.59 24.86
N GLN A 200 8.27 -4.55 24.61
CA GLN A 200 6.91 -4.26 24.19
C GLN A 200 6.21 -3.30 25.16
N LYS A 201 5.47 -2.34 24.59
CA LYS A 201 4.66 -1.35 25.32
C LYS A 201 3.24 -1.39 24.80
N LYS A 202 2.29 -0.95 25.64
CA LYS A 202 0.86 -0.93 25.32
C LYS A 202 0.36 -2.26 24.73
N ILE A 203 0.79 -3.40 25.28
CA ILE A 203 0.47 -4.75 24.76
C ILE A 203 -1.05 -4.95 24.65
N GLU A 204 -1.80 -4.42 25.61
CA GLU A 204 -3.27 -4.49 25.65
C GLU A 204 -3.96 -3.55 24.65
N VAL A 205 -3.25 -2.56 24.10
CA VAL A 205 -3.80 -1.62 23.12
C VAL A 205 -3.70 -2.24 21.72
N PRO A 206 -4.84 -2.44 21.03
CA PRO A 206 -4.84 -3.00 19.69
C PRO A 206 -4.07 -2.15 18.68
N SER A 207 -3.43 -2.80 17.70
CA SER A 207 -2.57 -2.12 16.73
C SER A 207 -3.32 -1.08 15.88
N TYR A 208 -4.58 -1.34 15.52
CA TYR A 208 -5.41 -0.38 14.79
C TYR A 208 -5.60 0.94 15.56
N VAL A 209 -5.70 0.90 16.89
CA VAL A 209 -5.79 2.12 17.71
C VAL A 209 -4.48 2.91 17.64
N MET A 210 -3.35 2.20 17.70
CA MET A 210 -2.01 2.80 17.65
C MET A 210 -1.66 3.39 16.28
N LEU A 211 -2.28 2.89 15.21
CA LEU A 211 -2.18 3.43 13.85
C LEU A 211 -3.24 4.49 13.54
N GLY A 212 -4.15 4.80 14.46
CA GLY A 212 -5.25 5.73 14.19
C GLY A 212 -6.24 5.22 13.12
N ILE A 213 -6.29 3.90 12.91
CA ILE A 213 -7.24 3.28 11.99
C ILE A 213 -8.61 3.32 12.64
N ALA A 214 -9.53 4.08 12.04
CA ALA A 214 -10.93 4.02 12.41
C ALA A 214 -11.45 2.62 12.05
N LYS A 215 -11.71 1.77 13.06
CA LYS A 215 -12.52 0.59 12.80
C LYS A 215 -13.91 1.05 12.37
N PRO A 216 -14.53 0.42 11.36
CA PRO A 216 -15.98 0.46 11.26
C PRO A 216 -16.49 0.04 12.62
N VAL A 217 -17.16 0.96 13.32
CA VAL A 217 -17.93 0.55 14.48
C VAL A 217 -18.94 -0.43 13.90
N GLU A 218 -18.89 -1.69 14.33
CA GLU A 218 -20.07 -2.54 14.23
C GLU A 218 -21.12 -1.87 15.12
N GLU A 219 -21.81 -0.86 14.55
CA GLU A 219 -23.02 -0.36 15.15
C GLU A 219 -23.94 -1.57 15.27
N PRO A 220 -24.50 -1.84 16.46
CA PRO A 220 -25.47 -2.92 16.60
C PRO A 220 -26.52 -2.70 15.54
N GLN A 221 -26.72 -3.69 14.65
CA GLN A 221 -27.63 -3.62 13.51
C GLN A 221 -28.85 -2.80 13.89
N ALA A 222 -28.88 -1.56 13.41
CA ALA A 222 -30.06 -0.74 13.59
C ALA A 222 -31.21 -1.53 12.93
N PRO A 223 -32.40 -1.59 13.56
CA PRO A 223 -33.56 -2.23 12.94
C PRO A 223 -33.72 -1.68 11.53
N PRO A 224 -34.15 -2.48 10.55
CA PRO A 224 -34.07 -2.14 9.13
C PRO A 224 -34.62 -0.73 8.92
N THR A 225 -33.71 0.22 8.74
CA THR A 225 -34.08 1.62 8.56
C THR A 225 -34.77 1.69 7.20
N PRO A 226 -35.89 2.42 7.07
CA PRO A 226 -36.55 2.55 5.77
C PRO A 226 -35.52 2.99 4.73
N GLN A 227 -35.47 2.28 3.59
CA GLN A 227 -34.58 2.58 2.48
C GLN A 227 -34.63 4.08 2.19
N ARG A 228 -33.57 4.81 2.58
CA ARG A 228 -33.42 6.20 2.21
C ARG A 228 -33.13 6.26 0.71
N PRO A 229 -33.61 7.30 0.00
CA PRO A 229 -33.40 7.41 -1.43
C PRO A 229 -31.90 7.50 -1.72
N LEU A 230 -31.42 6.62 -2.60
CA LEU A 230 -30.05 6.67 -3.13
C LEU A 230 -29.84 7.98 -3.90
N SER A 231 -28.57 8.39 -4.08
CA SER A 231 -28.26 9.50 -4.99
C SER A 231 -28.68 9.14 -6.43
N PRO A 232 -28.79 10.12 -7.36
CA PRO A 232 -29.06 9.81 -8.77
C PRO A 232 -28.07 8.79 -9.36
N MET A 233 -26.80 8.82 -8.94
CA MET A 233 -25.79 7.85 -9.35
C MET A 233 -26.06 6.47 -8.72
N GLY A 234 -26.31 6.42 -7.41
CA GLY A 234 -26.61 5.16 -6.72
C GLY A 234 -27.87 4.48 -7.24
N GLU A 235 -28.92 5.25 -7.53
CA GLU A 235 -30.12 4.74 -8.18
C GLU A 235 -29.83 4.16 -9.57
N ALA A 236 -29.08 4.89 -10.41
CA ALA A 236 -28.70 4.42 -11.73
C ALA A 236 -27.88 3.12 -11.67
N CYS A 237 -26.91 3.04 -10.75
CA CYS A 237 -26.09 1.85 -10.53
C CYS A 237 -26.90 0.66 -10.00
N SER A 238 -27.81 0.88 -9.04
CA SER A 238 -28.68 -0.18 -8.49
C SER A 238 -29.58 -0.81 -9.56
N ARG A 239 -30.01 -0.01 -10.55
CA ARG A 239 -30.82 -0.45 -11.68
C ARG A 239 -29.98 -0.90 -12.88
N MET A 240 -28.66 -0.80 -12.79
CA MET A 240 -27.72 -1.03 -13.89
C MET A 240 -28.06 -0.20 -15.15
N ASP A 241 -28.59 1.01 -14.96
CA ASP A 241 -28.95 1.92 -16.03
C ASP A 241 -27.70 2.65 -16.54
N LEU A 242 -26.97 1.98 -17.45
CA LEU A 242 -25.76 2.52 -18.07
C LEU A 242 -25.99 3.86 -18.77
N THR A 243 -27.22 4.14 -19.24
CA THR A 243 -27.54 5.41 -19.90
C THR A 243 -27.63 6.54 -18.88
N ALA A 244 -28.24 6.30 -17.73
CA ALA A 244 -28.25 7.27 -16.64
C ALA A 244 -26.84 7.51 -16.07
N ILE A 245 -26.05 6.45 -15.87
CA ILE A 245 -24.64 6.57 -15.44
C ILE A 245 -23.83 7.40 -16.45
N TYR A 246 -24.02 7.16 -17.75
CA TYR A 246 -23.40 7.96 -18.80
C TYR A 246 -23.71 9.45 -18.67
N GLN A 247 -24.98 9.81 -18.50
CA GLN A 247 -25.38 11.22 -18.39
C GLN A 247 -24.76 11.89 -17.17
N ILE A 248 -24.66 11.17 -16.06
CA ILE A 248 -24.01 11.66 -14.85
C ILE A 248 -22.52 11.89 -15.14
N LEU A 249 -21.76 10.88 -15.56
CA LEU A 249 -20.32 11.02 -15.85
C LEU A 249 -20.00 12.07 -16.93
N PHE A 250 -20.92 12.27 -17.88
CA PHE A 250 -20.80 13.32 -18.89
C PHE A 250 -20.92 14.73 -18.26
N THR A 251 -21.85 14.93 -17.33
CA THR A 251 -22.15 16.23 -16.70
C THR A 251 -21.28 16.58 -15.50
N THR A 252 -20.73 15.61 -14.78
CA THR A 252 -19.76 15.87 -13.68
C THR A 252 -18.42 16.38 -14.20
N HIS A 253 -18.12 16.19 -15.50
CA HIS A 253 -16.83 16.52 -16.12
C HIS A 253 -15.66 15.93 -15.29
N TYR A 254 -14.65 16.72 -14.98
CA TYR A 254 -13.48 16.36 -14.17
C TYR A 254 -13.49 17.06 -12.81
N ARG A 255 -14.68 17.41 -12.28
CA ARG A 255 -14.82 18.17 -11.03
C ARG A 255 -14.23 17.45 -9.81
N ASP A 256 -14.14 16.13 -9.87
CA ASP A 256 -13.61 15.29 -8.80
C ASP A 256 -12.11 14.99 -8.93
N ASP A 257 -11.45 15.49 -9.98
CA ASP A 257 -9.99 15.42 -10.13
C ASP A 257 -9.35 16.55 -9.27
N GLU A 258 -9.38 16.44 -7.94
CA GLU A 258 -8.64 17.35 -7.05
C GLU A 258 -7.12 17.10 -7.22
N GLY A 259 -6.36 18.16 -7.49
CA GLY A 259 -4.91 18.07 -7.70
C GLY A 259 -4.44 18.23 -9.15
N SER A 260 -5.29 18.71 -10.06
CA SER A 260 -4.83 19.39 -11.29
C SER A 260 -4.14 20.70 -10.90
N ASN A 261 -3.00 20.64 -10.22
CA ASN A 261 -2.09 21.76 -10.08
C ASN A 261 -1.88 22.33 -11.48
N GLU A 262 -2.16 23.63 -11.61
CA GLU A 262 -1.72 24.42 -12.76
C GLU A 262 -0.28 24.05 -13.07
N LEU A 263 -0.07 23.49 -14.25
CA LEU A 263 1.23 23.02 -14.74
C LEU A 263 2.14 24.22 -14.94
N SER A 264 2.75 24.72 -13.86
CA SER A 264 3.90 25.60 -13.97
C SER A 264 5.09 24.77 -14.47
N PHE A 265 5.61 25.14 -15.64
CA PHE A 265 6.86 24.69 -16.26
C PHE A 265 6.88 23.39 -17.08
N GLN A 266 5.84 22.54 -17.09
CA GLN A 266 5.86 21.22 -17.76
C GLN A 266 5.11 21.10 -19.11
N GLU A 267 4.54 22.18 -19.66
CA GLU A 267 3.79 22.15 -20.93
C GLU A 267 4.63 21.82 -22.20
N TRP A 268 5.94 21.57 -22.07
CA TRP A 268 6.87 21.65 -23.20
C TRP A 268 7.32 20.34 -23.86
N THR A 269 7.00 19.15 -23.34
CA THR A 269 7.40 17.89 -24.00
C THR A 269 6.35 17.40 -25.01
N GLN A 270 6.80 16.82 -26.13
CA GLN A 270 5.90 16.25 -27.15
C GLN A 270 5.00 15.16 -26.57
N GLN A 271 5.55 14.31 -25.70
CA GLN A 271 4.81 13.22 -25.04
C GLN A 271 3.66 13.73 -24.16
N MET A 272 3.83 14.85 -23.45
CA MET A 272 2.75 15.45 -22.65
C MET A 272 1.63 15.98 -23.54
N ARG A 273 1.97 16.62 -24.68
CA ARG A 273 0.97 17.07 -25.65
C ARG A 273 0.20 15.90 -26.25
N ASP A 274 0.89 14.85 -26.67
CA ASP A 274 0.27 13.66 -27.27
C ASP A 274 -0.68 12.97 -26.27
N MET A 275 -0.31 12.91 -24.99
CA MET A 275 -1.17 12.41 -23.92
C MET A 275 -2.45 13.26 -23.76
N LEU A 276 -2.30 14.59 -23.63
CA LEU A 276 -3.46 15.48 -23.44
C LEU A 276 -4.39 15.45 -24.67
N ASP A 277 -3.83 15.34 -25.86
CA ASP A 277 -4.59 15.15 -27.10
C ASP A 277 -5.31 13.80 -27.14
N ALA A 278 -4.70 12.72 -26.62
CA ALA A 278 -5.36 11.42 -26.48
C ALA A 278 -6.58 11.50 -25.53
N ARG A 279 -6.44 12.16 -24.37
CA ARG A 279 -7.58 12.41 -23.46
C ARG A 279 -8.70 13.19 -24.15
N LYS A 280 -8.35 14.25 -24.87
CA LYS A 280 -9.31 15.10 -25.59
C LYS A 280 -10.06 14.35 -26.69
N ARG A 281 -9.35 13.50 -27.45
CA ARG A 281 -9.98 12.60 -28.43
C ARG A 281 -10.90 11.58 -27.76
N GLY A 282 -10.48 11.01 -26.62
CA GLY A 282 -11.30 10.11 -25.82
C GLY A 282 -12.58 10.76 -25.33
N ASP A 283 -12.51 11.98 -24.81
CA ASP A 283 -13.68 12.75 -24.38
C ASP A 283 -14.64 13.09 -25.52
N SER A 284 -14.10 13.35 -26.72
CA SER A 284 -14.92 13.60 -27.92
C SER A 284 -15.64 12.33 -28.36
N ALA A 285 -14.93 11.20 -28.43
CA ALA A 285 -15.53 9.90 -28.75
C ALA A 285 -16.56 9.46 -27.69
N PHE A 286 -16.30 9.71 -26.41
CA PHE A 286 -17.22 9.45 -25.31
C PHE A 286 -18.51 10.28 -25.45
N LYS A 287 -18.39 11.56 -25.82
CA LYS A 287 -19.53 12.44 -26.11
C LYS A 287 -20.34 11.94 -27.30
N ASP A 288 -19.68 11.46 -28.34
CA ASP A 288 -20.32 10.93 -29.55
C ASP A 288 -20.87 9.51 -29.36
N LYS A 289 -20.69 8.92 -28.16
CA LYS A 289 -21.07 7.54 -27.80
C LYS A 289 -20.36 6.47 -28.65
N ASP A 290 -19.24 6.82 -29.26
CA ASP A 290 -18.32 5.86 -29.86
C ASP A 290 -17.43 5.28 -28.76
N PHE A 291 -17.99 4.33 -28.01
CA PHE A 291 -17.35 3.77 -26.83
C PHE A 291 -16.07 3.00 -27.17
N LYS A 292 -15.96 2.41 -28.37
CA LYS A 292 -14.74 1.71 -28.81
C LYS A 292 -13.61 2.70 -29.08
N ALA A 293 -13.88 3.76 -29.85
CA ALA A 293 -12.89 4.80 -30.09
C ALA A 293 -12.49 5.52 -28.79
N ALA A 294 -13.44 5.70 -27.86
CA ALA A 294 -13.18 6.25 -26.54
C ALA A 294 -12.23 5.36 -25.72
N ILE A 295 -12.44 4.03 -25.73
CA ILE A 295 -11.55 3.06 -25.07
C ILE A 295 -10.12 3.19 -25.62
N ASP A 296 -9.95 3.21 -26.94
CA ASP A 296 -8.63 3.28 -27.56
C ASP A 296 -7.89 4.57 -27.19
N CYS A 297 -8.59 5.70 -27.22
CA CYS A 297 -8.02 7.00 -26.89
C CYS A 297 -7.69 7.13 -25.39
N TYR A 298 -8.58 6.67 -24.50
CA TYR A 298 -8.29 6.65 -23.07
C TYR A 298 -7.18 5.68 -22.72
N THR A 299 -7.02 4.59 -23.47
CA THR A 299 -5.89 3.66 -23.31
C THR A 299 -4.57 4.30 -23.68
N GLN A 300 -4.52 5.04 -24.79
CA GLN A 300 -3.34 5.84 -25.13
C GLN A 300 -3.00 6.86 -24.03
N PHE A 301 -3.99 7.49 -23.39
CA PHE A 301 -3.75 8.39 -22.26
C PHE A 301 -3.15 7.65 -21.06
N VAL A 302 -3.76 6.53 -20.65
CA VAL A 302 -3.35 5.74 -19.48
C VAL A 302 -1.96 5.13 -19.67
N ASP A 303 -1.66 4.59 -20.85
CA ASP A 303 -0.40 3.88 -21.12
C ASP A 303 0.83 4.79 -21.06
N VAL A 304 0.67 6.08 -21.37
CA VAL A 304 1.78 7.05 -21.26
C VAL A 304 2.12 7.34 -19.79
N GLY A 305 1.15 7.28 -18.88
CA GLY A 305 1.38 7.20 -17.42
C GLY A 305 1.97 8.43 -16.71
N ILE A 306 2.23 9.52 -17.42
CA ILE A 306 2.71 10.81 -16.86
C ILE A 306 1.65 11.51 -15.99
N MET A 307 0.38 11.52 -16.43
CA MET A 307 -0.75 12.03 -15.65
C MET A 307 -1.76 10.91 -15.40
N VAL A 308 -2.38 10.95 -14.23
CA VAL A 308 -3.37 9.96 -13.79
C VAL A 308 -4.67 10.68 -13.49
N SER A 309 -5.79 10.17 -14.01
CA SER A 309 -7.12 10.78 -13.82
C SER A 309 -8.14 9.70 -13.42
N PRO A 310 -8.75 9.78 -12.22
CA PRO A 310 -9.76 8.82 -11.80
C PRO A 310 -11.00 8.90 -12.70
N THR A 311 -11.34 10.09 -13.20
CA THR A 311 -12.44 10.28 -14.16
C THR A 311 -12.20 9.56 -15.48
N VAL A 312 -10.97 9.57 -16.02
CA VAL A 312 -10.66 8.82 -17.26
C VAL A 312 -10.89 7.33 -17.06
N PHE A 313 -10.46 6.77 -15.92
CA PHE A 313 -10.72 5.37 -15.58
C PHE A 313 -12.22 5.08 -15.44
N ALA A 314 -12.99 5.91 -14.74
CA ALA A 314 -14.44 5.70 -14.61
C ALA A 314 -15.17 5.77 -15.96
N ARG A 315 -14.78 6.70 -16.84
CA ARG A 315 -15.37 6.80 -18.19
C ARG A 315 -15.00 5.62 -19.07
N ARG A 316 -13.74 5.19 -19.06
CA ARG A 316 -13.29 4.01 -19.81
C ARG A 316 -13.93 2.73 -19.27
N SER A 317 -14.11 2.62 -17.95
CA SER A 317 -14.89 1.56 -17.31
C SER A 317 -16.32 1.51 -17.85
N LEU A 318 -17.01 2.66 -17.92
CA LEU A 318 -18.35 2.70 -18.50
C LEU A 318 -18.36 2.31 -19.98
N CYS A 319 -17.37 2.75 -20.78
CA CYS A 319 -17.26 2.32 -22.17
C CYS A 319 -17.12 0.80 -22.28
N TYR A 320 -16.33 0.17 -21.40
CA TYR A 320 -16.21 -1.28 -21.34
C TYR A 320 -17.54 -1.95 -21.00
N LEU A 321 -18.31 -1.42 -20.04
CA LEU A 321 -19.67 -1.92 -19.74
C LEU A 321 -20.62 -1.78 -20.94
N MET A 322 -20.55 -0.67 -21.67
CA MET A 322 -21.33 -0.45 -22.89
C MET A 322 -20.92 -1.39 -24.04
N CYS A 323 -19.68 -1.87 -24.03
CA CYS A 323 -19.14 -2.85 -24.97
C CYS A 323 -19.22 -4.30 -24.48
N ASP A 324 -19.94 -4.58 -23.38
CA ASP A 324 -20.10 -5.90 -22.77
C ASP A 324 -18.76 -6.56 -22.34
N GLN A 325 -17.85 -5.75 -21.80
CA GLN A 325 -16.55 -6.18 -21.28
C GLN A 325 -16.45 -5.91 -19.76
N PRO A 326 -17.23 -6.62 -18.93
CA PRO A 326 -17.34 -6.29 -17.49
C PRO A 326 -16.05 -6.53 -16.70
N ASP A 327 -15.19 -7.48 -17.08
CA ASP A 327 -13.89 -7.68 -16.43
C ASP A 327 -12.96 -6.49 -16.62
N ALA A 328 -12.92 -5.92 -17.84
CA ALA A 328 -12.12 -4.74 -18.14
C ALA A 328 -12.69 -3.50 -17.42
N ALA A 329 -14.02 -3.39 -17.36
CA ALA A 329 -14.69 -2.35 -16.61
C ALA A 329 -14.36 -2.39 -15.12
N LEU A 330 -14.37 -3.59 -14.51
CA LEU A 330 -14.05 -3.76 -13.10
C LEU A 330 -12.61 -3.33 -12.80
N ARG A 331 -11.64 -3.75 -13.64
CA ARG A 331 -10.24 -3.34 -13.50
C ARG A 331 -10.07 -1.82 -13.52
N ASP A 332 -10.74 -1.14 -14.44
CA ASP A 332 -10.70 0.32 -14.51
C ASP A 332 -11.37 0.99 -13.31
N ALA A 333 -12.50 0.44 -12.83
CA ALA A 333 -13.18 0.98 -11.65
C ALA A 333 -12.34 0.81 -10.37
N MET A 334 -11.60 -0.30 -10.24
CA MET A 334 -10.62 -0.51 -9.17
C MET A 334 -9.43 0.44 -9.32
N GLN A 335 -8.95 0.69 -10.54
CA GLN A 335 -7.87 1.65 -10.76
C GLN A 335 -8.31 3.08 -10.41
N ALA A 336 -9.55 3.45 -10.70
CA ALA A 336 -10.12 4.73 -10.26
C ALA A 336 -10.10 4.87 -8.73
N GLN A 337 -10.41 3.79 -8.00
CA GLN A 337 -10.33 3.76 -6.53
C GLN A 337 -8.88 3.89 -6.04
N ILE A 338 -7.91 3.24 -6.68
CA ILE A 338 -6.48 3.38 -6.31
C ILE A 338 -6.04 4.85 -6.42
N VAL A 339 -6.51 5.55 -7.45
CA VAL A 339 -6.17 6.95 -7.70
C VAL A 339 -6.89 7.89 -6.73
N TYR A 340 -8.16 7.62 -6.43
CA TYR A 340 -8.94 8.39 -5.47
C TYR A 340 -9.72 7.44 -4.53
N PRO A 341 -9.11 7.04 -3.38
CA PRO A 341 -9.65 6.00 -2.49
C PRO A 341 -11.03 6.27 -1.90
N ASP A 342 -11.35 7.54 -1.62
CA ASP A 342 -12.63 7.95 -1.04
C ASP A 342 -13.64 8.43 -2.09
N TRP A 343 -13.43 8.12 -3.39
CA TRP A 343 -14.32 8.58 -4.47
C TRP A 343 -15.51 7.64 -4.67
N PRO A 344 -16.76 8.06 -4.35
CA PRO A 344 -17.90 7.16 -4.39
C PRO A 344 -18.18 6.58 -5.78
N THR A 345 -17.91 7.35 -6.84
CA THR A 345 -18.11 6.92 -8.22
C THR A 345 -17.29 5.67 -8.58
N ALA A 346 -16.08 5.51 -8.02
CA ALA A 346 -15.27 4.33 -8.27
C ALA A 346 -15.98 3.06 -7.77
N PHE A 347 -16.52 3.09 -6.55
CA PHE A 347 -17.27 1.98 -5.96
C PHE A 347 -18.59 1.70 -6.69
N TYR A 348 -19.32 2.74 -7.10
CA TYR A 348 -20.51 2.58 -7.93
C TYR A 348 -20.22 1.89 -9.27
N MET A 349 -19.11 2.22 -9.92
CA MET A 349 -18.69 1.56 -11.16
C MET A 349 -18.29 0.09 -10.91
N GLN A 350 -17.62 -0.21 -9.78
CA GLN A 350 -17.33 -1.60 -9.38
C GLN A 350 -18.62 -2.40 -9.15
N ALA A 351 -19.61 -1.84 -8.46
CA ALA A 351 -20.89 -2.48 -8.21
C ALA A 351 -21.59 -2.92 -9.51
N VAL A 352 -21.60 -2.04 -10.52
CA VAL A 352 -22.23 -2.34 -11.82
C VAL A 352 -21.46 -3.43 -12.58
N ALA A 353 -20.13 -3.37 -12.56
CA ALA A 353 -19.28 -4.38 -13.20
C ALA A 353 -19.41 -5.75 -12.53
N LEU A 354 -19.39 -5.80 -11.20
CA LEU A 354 -19.58 -7.03 -10.41
C LEU A 354 -20.97 -7.64 -10.63
N SER A 355 -22.01 -6.81 -10.73
CA SER A 355 -23.35 -7.30 -11.03
C SER A 355 -23.43 -7.94 -12.43
N LYS A 356 -22.77 -7.34 -13.44
CA LYS A 356 -22.61 -7.94 -14.78
C LYS A 356 -21.83 -9.26 -14.77
N LEU A 357 -20.93 -9.45 -13.80
CA LEU A 357 -20.16 -10.68 -13.58
C LEU A 357 -20.91 -11.73 -12.73
N ASN A 358 -22.18 -11.47 -12.38
CA ASN A 358 -22.98 -12.31 -11.47
C ASN A 358 -22.44 -12.42 -10.03
N MET A 359 -21.61 -11.47 -9.61
CA MET A 359 -21.06 -11.38 -8.24
C MET A 359 -21.97 -10.50 -7.37
N GLN A 360 -23.19 -10.98 -7.12
CA GLN A 360 -24.26 -10.16 -6.53
C GLN A 360 -23.99 -9.70 -5.09
N SER A 361 -23.30 -10.52 -4.27
CA SER A 361 -22.92 -10.12 -2.91
C SER A 361 -21.95 -8.94 -2.97
N ASP A 362 -20.86 -9.08 -3.72
CA ASP A 362 -19.82 -8.06 -3.85
C ASP A 362 -20.39 -6.78 -4.48
N ALA A 363 -21.32 -6.91 -5.44
CA ALA A 363 -21.99 -5.77 -6.05
C ALA A 363 -22.82 -4.96 -5.04
N VAL A 364 -23.54 -5.64 -4.14
CA VAL A 364 -24.31 -5.00 -3.07
C VAL A 364 -23.38 -4.32 -2.06
N ASP A 365 -22.27 -4.98 -1.70
CA ASP A 365 -21.28 -4.41 -0.79
C ASP A 365 -20.66 -3.13 -1.35
N MET A 366 -20.28 -3.13 -2.63
CA MET A 366 -19.76 -1.93 -3.30
C MET A 366 -20.80 -0.81 -3.43
N LEU A 367 -22.08 -1.14 -3.65
CA LEU A 367 -23.16 -0.15 -3.71
C LEU A 367 -23.38 0.52 -2.33
N ASN A 368 -23.33 -0.28 -1.25
CA ASN A 368 -23.46 0.21 0.11
C ASN A 368 -22.29 1.11 0.50
N GLU A 369 -21.05 0.69 0.18
CA GLU A 369 -19.84 1.48 0.45
C GLU A 369 -19.88 2.83 -0.28
N ALA A 370 -20.26 2.83 -1.56
CA ALA A 370 -20.42 4.06 -2.34
C ALA A 370 -21.42 5.03 -1.71
N SER A 371 -22.58 4.52 -1.25
CA SER A 371 -23.59 5.34 -0.60
C SER A 371 -23.08 5.95 0.71
N GLN A 372 -22.31 5.20 1.50
CA GLN A 372 -21.72 5.70 2.76
C GLN A 372 -20.68 6.80 2.50
N LEU A 373 -19.83 6.64 1.48
CA LEU A 373 -18.85 7.65 1.08
C LEU A 373 -19.50 8.94 0.60
N GLU A 374 -20.59 8.87 -0.18
CA GLU A 374 -21.35 10.06 -0.58
C GLU A 374 -21.94 10.80 0.63
N GLU A 375 -22.49 10.07 1.60
CA GLU A 375 -23.01 10.69 2.83
C GLU A 375 -21.91 11.40 3.62
N LYS A 376 -20.75 10.76 3.76
CA LYS A 376 -19.59 11.34 4.44
C LYS A 376 -19.14 12.62 3.74
N ARG A 377 -19.09 12.62 2.41
CA ARG A 377 -18.73 13.80 1.59
C ARG A 377 -19.73 14.94 1.73
N GLN A 378 -21.04 14.64 1.76
CA GLN A 378 -22.10 15.63 1.97
C GLN A 378 -22.11 16.22 3.39
N LYS A 379 -21.77 15.42 4.40
CA LYS A 379 -21.64 15.89 5.80
C LYS A 379 -20.42 16.80 5.96
N SER A 380 -19.28 16.46 5.36
CA SER A 380 -18.07 17.30 5.38
C SER A 380 -18.22 18.65 4.66
N THR A 381 -19.08 18.74 3.63
CA THR A 381 -19.36 20.01 2.93
C THR A 381 -20.38 20.90 3.65
N ARG A 382 -21.04 20.41 4.72
CA ARG A 382 -22.06 21.14 5.49
C ARG A 382 -21.57 21.67 6.85
N VAL A 383 -20.30 21.48 7.19
CA VAL A 383 -19.69 22.10 8.37
C VAL A 383 -19.25 23.52 7.98
N PRO A 384 -19.80 24.59 8.62
CA PRO A 384 -19.51 25.98 8.26
C PRO A 384 -18.08 26.42 8.60
#